data_AF-A0A7H8N7U8-F1
#
_entry.id   AF-A0A7H8N7U8-F1
#
_cell.length_a   1.000
_cell.length_b   1.000
_cell.length_c   1.000
_cell.angle_alpha   90.00
_cell.angle_beta   90.00
_cell.angle_gamma   90.00
#
_symmetry.space_group_name_H-M   'P 1'
#
loop_
_entity.id
_entity.type
_entity.pdbx_description
1 polymer ?
#
loop_
_entity_poly.entity_id
_entity_poly.type
_entity_poly.pdbx_seq_one_letter_code
_entity_poly.pdbx_strand_id
1 'polypeptide(L)'
;MNEPEENIAEVRRALSAGIAEAGGGNRQLLRLTDEELAVIDPVAPGDGIASSPHLFSLTEAERELAIATALRSLVSRELIEIGNIEELEDLMRVQESAQGGGDTGQRTPVDISMADEAVLVLNLRRSAERVLAGDATTSGGTAHIYVYIHSADLFLVERVTSGGMHLFTATNSIEDAAELVQAMIDPFGMADKDGPAKKLDPHALDRENVGPPLQRVIDNALVVGRLFVLSDSHGMLVMTYATEREVWTVTVDEPHSPQGIVAKSVSTRSLGRKVRKLLRLPHC
;
A
#
# COMPACT_ATOMS: atom_id res chain seq x y z
N MET A 1 30.46 16.68 4.15
CA MET A 1 29.80 15.63 4.94
C MET A 1 28.46 15.36 4.26
N ASN A 2 28.50 14.58 3.17
CA ASN A 2 27.39 14.35 2.21
C ASN A 2 27.05 12.84 2.06
N GLU A 3 27.51 12.00 2.97
CA GLU A 3 27.61 10.54 2.75
C GLU A 3 26.32 9.69 2.86
N PRO A 4 25.21 10.07 3.54
CA PRO A 4 24.06 9.16 3.66
C PRO A 4 23.14 9.14 2.42
N GLU A 5 22.98 10.26 1.70
CA GLU A 5 22.10 10.34 0.53
C GLU A 5 22.70 9.65 -0.71
N GLU A 6 24.03 9.74 -0.88
CA GLU A 6 24.75 9.13 -2.00
C GLU A 6 24.67 7.59 -1.95
N ASN A 7 24.68 7.01 -0.75
CA ASN A 7 24.53 5.57 -0.51
C ASN A 7 23.13 5.05 -0.89
N ILE A 8 22.07 5.78 -0.50
CA ILE A 8 20.68 5.37 -0.82
C ILE A 8 20.42 5.43 -2.34
N ALA A 9 20.93 6.46 -3.02
CA ALA A 9 20.78 6.59 -4.47
C ALA A 9 21.49 5.44 -5.22
N GLU A 10 22.66 5.01 -4.75
CA GLU A 10 23.39 3.87 -5.31
C GLU A 10 22.63 2.55 -5.10
N VAL A 11 22.11 2.32 -3.89
CA VAL A 11 21.29 1.13 -3.57
C VAL A 11 20.03 1.09 -4.44
N ARG A 12 19.34 2.22 -4.63
CA ARG A 12 18.15 2.30 -5.52
C ARG A 12 18.49 1.94 -6.96
N ARG A 13 19.62 2.44 -7.47
CA ARG A 13 20.09 2.13 -8.82
C ARG A 13 20.45 0.65 -8.98
N ALA A 14 21.15 0.07 -8.01
CA ALA A 14 21.49 -1.35 -8.02
C ALA A 14 20.23 -2.23 -7.97
N LEU A 15 19.22 -1.85 -7.19
CA LEU A 15 17.93 -2.55 -7.13
C LEU A 15 17.17 -2.47 -8.46
N SER A 16 17.04 -1.27 -9.04
CA SER A 16 16.41 -1.07 -10.35
C SER A 16 17.08 -1.93 -11.44
N ALA A 17 18.41 -1.95 -11.46
CA ALA A 17 19.19 -2.80 -12.36
C ALA A 17 18.94 -4.29 -12.13
N GLY A 18 18.95 -4.74 -10.86
CA GLY A 18 18.68 -6.15 -10.51
C GLY A 18 17.28 -6.61 -10.89
N ILE A 19 16.27 -5.73 -10.81
CA ILE A 19 14.91 -6.03 -11.30
C ILE A 19 14.92 -6.16 -12.83
N ALA A 20 15.61 -5.26 -13.53
CA ALA A 20 15.72 -5.31 -14.99
C ALA A 20 16.41 -6.59 -15.49
N GLU A 21 17.49 -7.00 -14.82
CA GLU A 21 18.27 -8.19 -15.15
C GLU A 21 17.49 -9.50 -14.91
N ALA A 22 16.59 -9.52 -13.94
CA ALA A 22 15.72 -10.67 -13.66
C ALA A 22 14.65 -10.93 -14.75
N GLY A 23 14.58 -10.09 -15.80
CA GLY A 23 13.79 -10.34 -17.00
C GLY A 23 12.28 -10.09 -16.87
N GLY A 24 11.80 -9.73 -15.68
CA GLY A 24 10.46 -9.23 -15.45
C GLY A 24 10.53 -7.87 -14.79
N GLY A 25 9.84 -6.85 -15.32
CA GLY A 25 9.81 -5.50 -14.73
C GLY A 25 9.23 -5.41 -13.31
N ASN A 26 8.87 -6.56 -12.72
CA ASN A 26 8.32 -6.76 -11.39
C ASN A 26 9.10 -7.85 -10.64
N ARG A 27 9.46 -7.58 -9.39
CA ARG A 27 9.98 -8.55 -8.42
C ARG A 27 9.08 -8.59 -7.19
N GLN A 28 8.46 -9.72 -6.91
CA GLN A 28 7.79 -9.94 -5.64
C GLN A 28 8.85 -10.04 -4.53
N LEU A 29 8.69 -9.25 -3.47
CA LEU A 29 9.62 -9.21 -2.33
C LEU A 29 9.06 -10.07 -1.20
N LEU A 30 8.13 -9.52 -0.43
CA LEU A 30 7.60 -10.15 0.78
C LEU A 30 6.08 -10.19 0.78
N ARG A 31 5.58 -11.11 1.61
CA ARG A 31 4.20 -11.16 2.04
C ARG A 31 4.14 -11.16 3.56
N LEU A 32 3.41 -10.21 4.14
CA LEU A 32 3.28 -10.03 5.58
C LEU A 32 1.80 -9.86 5.97
N THR A 33 1.40 -10.35 7.13
CA THR A 33 0.11 -9.94 7.71
C THR A 33 0.21 -8.57 8.39
N ASP A 34 -0.92 -7.94 8.70
CA ASP A 34 -0.95 -6.69 9.47
C ASP A 34 -0.15 -6.82 10.78
N GLU A 35 -0.29 -7.95 11.47
CA GLU A 35 0.42 -8.23 12.73
C GLU A 35 1.91 -8.40 12.51
N GLU A 36 2.32 -9.14 11.47
CA GLU A 36 3.74 -9.33 11.14
C GLU A 36 4.39 -7.99 10.80
N LEU A 37 3.70 -7.15 10.04
CA LEU A 37 4.16 -5.81 9.72
C LEU A 37 4.25 -4.93 10.97
N ALA A 38 3.28 -5.01 11.88
CA ALA A 38 3.30 -4.27 13.14
C ALA A 38 4.44 -4.69 14.09
N VAL A 39 4.93 -5.93 13.99
CA VAL A 39 6.11 -6.40 14.74
C VAL A 39 7.39 -5.73 14.23
N ILE A 40 7.60 -5.70 12.91
CA ILE A 40 8.87 -5.21 12.30
C ILE A 40 8.87 -3.70 12.02
N ASP A 41 7.69 -3.10 11.86
CA ASP A 41 7.48 -1.69 11.60
C ASP A 41 6.45 -1.13 12.60
N PRO A 42 6.80 -1.05 13.90
CA PRO A 42 5.90 -0.55 14.92
C PRO A 42 5.64 0.94 14.69
N VAL A 43 4.50 1.23 14.09
CA VAL A 43 3.97 2.59 13.92
C VAL A 43 2.79 2.76 14.86
N ALA A 44 2.69 3.91 15.52
CA ALA A 44 1.54 4.18 16.38
C ALA A 44 0.24 4.13 15.54
N PRO A 45 -0.88 3.63 16.12
CA PRO A 45 -2.14 3.55 15.39
C PRO A 45 -2.54 4.93 14.83
N GLY A 46 -2.70 5.00 13.49
CA GLY A 46 -3.06 6.24 12.78
C GLY A 46 -1.89 7.06 12.23
N ASP A 47 -0.64 6.74 12.62
CA ASP A 47 0.55 7.44 12.13
C ASP A 47 1.12 6.79 10.84
N GLY A 48 0.67 5.58 10.51
CA GLY A 48 1.06 4.84 9.31
C GLY A 48 0.24 5.23 8.08
N ILE A 49 0.90 5.33 6.93
CA ILE A 49 0.23 5.59 5.64
C ILE A 49 -0.60 4.36 5.20
N ALA A 50 -0.07 3.16 5.40
CA ALA A 50 -0.73 1.93 4.98
C ALA A 50 -1.81 1.49 5.96
N SER A 51 -2.93 1.01 5.42
CA SER A 51 -4.04 0.45 6.19
C SER A 51 -3.63 -0.90 6.80
N SER A 52 -4.12 -1.17 8.02
CA SER A 52 -4.02 -2.46 8.69
C SER A 52 -5.44 -2.93 9.10
N PRO A 53 -6.27 -3.36 8.13
CA PRO A 53 -7.70 -3.56 8.34
C PRO A 53 -8.04 -4.58 9.42
N HIS A 54 -7.32 -5.70 9.46
CA HIS A 54 -7.55 -6.77 10.43
C HIS A 54 -7.06 -6.35 11.81
N LEU A 55 -5.83 -5.85 11.91
CA LEU A 55 -5.25 -5.44 13.20
C LEU A 55 -6.08 -4.32 13.86
N PHE A 56 -6.64 -3.38 13.09
CA PHE A 56 -7.51 -2.34 13.64
C PHE A 56 -8.90 -2.84 14.06
N SER A 57 -9.32 -4.03 13.61
CA SER A 57 -10.59 -4.64 14.04
C SER A 57 -10.52 -5.35 15.39
N LEU A 58 -9.30 -5.68 15.86
CA LEU A 58 -9.06 -6.43 17.09
C LEU A 58 -9.12 -5.56 18.35
N THR A 59 -9.59 -6.14 19.45
CA THR A 59 -9.43 -5.56 20.80
C THR A 59 -7.96 -5.54 21.20
N GLU A 60 -7.62 -4.80 22.26
CA GLU A 60 -6.24 -4.69 22.76
C GLU A 60 -5.66 -6.06 23.16
N ALA A 61 -6.41 -6.87 23.92
CA ALA A 61 -5.97 -8.21 24.33
C ALA A 61 -5.78 -9.17 23.14
N GLU A 62 -6.67 -9.12 22.15
CA GLU A 62 -6.55 -9.91 20.93
C GLU A 62 -5.35 -9.47 20.09
N ARG A 63 -5.09 -8.15 20.02
CA ARG A 63 -3.96 -7.56 19.32
C ARG A 63 -2.63 -8.01 19.92
N GLU A 64 -2.50 -8.02 21.25
CA GLU A 64 -1.30 -8.52 21.92
C GLU A 64 -1.02 -9.99 21.57
N LEU A 65 -2.06 -10.84 21.60
CA LEU A 65 -1.93 -12.25 21.23
C LEU A 65 -1.59 -12.43 19.74
N ALA A 66 -2.18 -11.61 18.88
CA ALA A 66 -1.96 -11.64 17.43
C ALA A 66 -0.51 -11.23 17.09
N ILE A 67 -0.01 -10.16 17.72
CA ILE A 67 1.39 -9.70 17.60
C ILE A 67 2.36 -10.79 18.12
N ALA A 68 2.08 -11.41 19.26
CA ALA A 68 2.93 -12.49 19.78
C ALA A 68 2.97 -13.71 18.83
N THR A 69 1.85 -14.02 18.19
CA THR A 69 1.77 -15.09 17.19
C THR A 69 2.52 -14.72 15.91
N ALA A 70 2.42 -13.46 15.49
CA ALA A 70 3.15 -12.94 14.34
C ALA A 70 4.67 -12.95 14.54
N LEU A 71 5.16 -12.59 15.73
CA LEU A 71 6.59 -12.70 16.05
C LEU A 71 7.09 -14.15 15.89
N ARG A 72 6.33 -15.14 16.40
CA ARG A 72 6.68 -16.56 16.20
C ARG A 72 6.67 -16.94 14.72
N SER A 73 5.73 -16.41 13.94
CA SER A 73 5.67 -16.65 12.49
C SER A 73 6.87 -16.06 11.77
N LEU A 74 7.28 -14.83 12.10
CA LEU A 74 8.44 -14.17 11.53
C LEU A 74 9.75 -14.90 11.83
N VAL A 75 9.93 -15.36 13.07
CA VAL A 75 11.08 -16.20 13.45
C VAL A 75 11.05 -17.54 12.70
N SER A 76 9.90 -18.20 12.65
CA SER A 76 9.75 -19.47 11.92
C SER A 76 9.97 -19.35 10.41
N ARG A 77 9.83 -18.14 9.85
CA ARG A 77 10.04 -17.83 8.44
C ARG A 77 11.42 -17.24 8.17
N GLU A 78 12.30 -17.19 9.17
CA GLU A 78 13.65 -16.61 9.10
C GLU A 78 13.65 -15.14 8.64
N LEU A 79 12.56 -14.42 8.89
CA LEU A 79 12.46 -12.97 8.63
C LEU A 79 12.98 -12.15 9.81
N ILE A 80 12.96 -12.75 11.00
CA ILE A 80 13.58 -12.25 12.23
C ILE A 80 14.47 -13.33 12.80
N GLU A 81 15.65 -12.95 13.27
CA GLU A 81 16.51 -13.78 14.10
C GLU A 81 16.66 -13.12 15.48
N ILE A 82 16.66 -13.95 16.52
CA ILE A 82 16.85 -13.50 17.91
C ILE A 82 18.25 -13.95 18.35
N GLY A 83 19.16 -12.99 18.53
CA GLY A 83 20.58 -13.24 18.78
C GLY A 83 20.89 -13.73 20.20
N ASN A 84 20.00 -13.48 21.16
CA ASN A 84 20.23 -13.75 22.58
C ASN A 84 19.20 -14.70 23.22
N ILE A 85 18.77 -15.73 22.48
CA ILE A 85 17.81 -16.74 22.96
C ILE A 85 18.27 -17.40 24.27
N GLU A 86 19.54 -17.80 24.37
CA GLU A 86 20.08 -18.47 25.56
C GLU A 86 19.99 -17.59 26.82
N GLU A 87 20.30 -16.30 26.70
CA GLU A 87 20.20 -15.34 27.80
C GLU A 87 18.74 -15.14 28.24
N LEU A 88 17.82 -15.08 27.29
CA LEU A 88 16.39 -14.96 27.56
C LEU A 88 15.83 -16.22 28.24
N GLU A 89 16.24 -17.42 27.82
CA GLU A 89 15.85 -18.68 28.47
C GLU A 89 16.33 -18.76 29.91
N ASP A 90 17.56 -18.36 30.19
CA ASP A 90 18.11 -18.36 31.54
C ASP A 90 17.38 -17.36 32.45
N LEU A 91 17.02 -16.19 31.94
CA LEU A 91 16.17 -15.24 32.67
C LEU A 91 14.78 -15.78 32.97
N MET A 92 14.15 -16.47 32.00
CA MET A 92 12.84 -17.10 32.20
C MET A 92 12.91 -18.18 33.29
N ARG A 93 13.94 -19.04 33.27
CA ARG A 93 14.14 -20.07 34.32
C ARG A 93 14.35 -19.46 35.70
N VAL A 94 15.08 -18.35 35.80
CA VAL A 94 15.30 -17.62 37.06
C VAL A 94 13.99 -17.02 37.58
N GLN A 95 13.16 -16.43 36.69
CA GLN A 95 11.84 -15.90 37.07
C GLN A 95 10.86 -17.00 37.50
N GLU A 96 10.81 -18.13 36.80
CA GLU A 96 9.95 -19.27 37.15
C GLU A 96 10.36 -19.92 38.48
N SER A 97 11.65 -19.97 38.78
CA SER A 97 12.20 -20.53 40.02
C SER A 97 11.98 -19.62 41.23
N ALA A 98 11.80 -18.31 41.01
CA ALA A 98 11.43 -17.36 42.03
C ALA A 98 9.91 -17.45 42.32
N GLN A 99 9.50 -18.42 43.15
CA GLN A 99 8.11 -18.71 43.56
C GLN A 99 7.37 -17.59 44.33
N GLY A 100 7.61 -16.32 44.03
CA GLY A 100 7.08 -15.22 44.82
C GLY A 100 6.98 -13.90 44.08
N GLY A 101 6.48 -13.88 42.83
CA GLY A 101 5.85 -12.73 42.17
C GLY A 101 6.58 -11.38 42.22
N GLY A 102 7.87 -11.36 42.53
CA GLY A 102 8.68 -10.17 42.59
C GLY A 102 9.25 -9.91 41.21
N ASP A 103 8.81 -8.83 40.58
CA ASP A 103 9.50 -8.26 39.44
C ASP A 103 10.96 -7.99 39.86
N THR A 104 11.89 -8.83 39.41
CA THR A 104 13.32 -8.66 39.70
C THR A 104 13.87 -7.41 39.00
N GLY A 105 13.06 -6.72 38.17
CA GLY A 105 13.44 -5.53 37.41
C GLY A 105 14.46 -5.81 36.33
N GLN A 106 14.93 -7.06 36.21
CA GLN A 106 15.97 -7.46 35.29
C GLN A 106 15.32 -7.72 33.92
N ARG A 107 15.37 -6.71 33.06
CA ARG A 107 14.93 -6.77 31.67
C ARG A 107 16.17 -6.82 30.79
N THR A 108 16.41 -7.94 30.12
CA THR A 108 17.39 -8.01 29.03
C THR A 108 16.70 -7.56 27.74
N PRO A 109 17.29 -6.61 26.98
CA PRO A 109 16.77 -6.25 25.67
C PRO A 109 16.86 -7.46 24.73
N VAL A 110 15.80 -7.71 23.97
CA VAL A 110 15.82 -8.76 22.94
C VAL A 110 16.70 -8.27 21.79
N ASP A 111 17.73 -9.04 21.44
CA ASP A 111 18.58 -8.77 20.29
C ASP A 111 17.88 -9.31 19.04
N ILE A 112 17.37 -8.41 18.20
CA ILE A 112 16.54 -8.74 17.04
C ILE A 112 17.27 -8.25 15.78
N SER A 113 17.59 -9.18 14.88
CA SER A 113 18.02 -8.90 13.52
C SER A 113 16.90 -9.25 12.52
N MET A 114 16.86 -8.56 11.38
CA MET A 114 15.86 -8.78 10.33
C MET A 114 16.55 -9.26 9.06
N ALA A 115 15.87 -10.11 8.29
CA ALA A 115 16.34 -10.51 6.97
C ALA A 115 16.48 -9.29 6.04
N ASP A 116 17.48 -9.32 5.15
CA ASP A 116 17.79 -8.23 4.22
C ASP A 116 16.60 -7.77 3.40
N GLU A 117 15.74 -8.70 2.97
CA GLU A 117 14.55 -8.37 2.19
C GLU A 117 13.49 -7.62 3.02
N ALA A 118 13.37 -7.92 4.31
CA ALA A 118 12.49 -7.20 5.23
C ALA A 118 13.03 -5.78 5.46
N VAL A 119 14.33 -5.66 5.74
CA VAL A 119 15.01 -4.37 5.86
C VAL A 119 14.82 -3.53 4.59
N LEU A 120 14.97 -4.13 3.41
CA LEU A 120 14.77 -3.46 2.13
C LEU A 120 13.35 -2.93 1.97
N VAL A 121 12.33 -3.76 2.21
CA VAL A 121 10.92 -3.35 2.12
C VAL A 121 10.65 -2.18 3.05
N LEU A 122 11.06 -2.26 4.32
CA LEU A 122 10.84 -1.18 5.30
C LEU A 122 11.55 0.11 4.91
N ASN A 123 12.78 0.03 4.41
CA ASN A 123 13.52 1.20 3.92
C ASN A 123 12.84 1.85 2.72
N LEU A 124 12.31 1.08 1.78
CA LEU A 124 11.55 1.60 0.65
C LEU A 124 10.22 2.24 1.11
N ARG A 125 9.50 1.62 2.04
CA ARG A 125 8.26 2.22 2.59
C ARG A 125 8.49 3.59 3.24
N ARG A 126 9.59 3.74 3.99
CA ARG A 126 9.90 4.97 4.76
C ARG A 126 10.60 6.06 3.95
N SER A 127 11.29 5.71 2.87
CA SER A 127 12.12 6.66 2.10
C SER A 127 11.50 7.14 0.79
N ALA A 128 10.23 6.80 0.54
CA ALA A 128 9.52 7.22 -0.66
C ALA A 128 9.42 8.74 -0.75
N GLU A 129 9.65 9.29 -1.93
CA GLU A 129 9.49 10.73 -2.17
C GLU A 129 8.01 11.12 -2.26
N ARG A 130 7.18 10.18 -2.71
CA ARG A 130 5.76 10.37 -2.94
C ARG A 130 5.05 9.03 -2.83
N VAL A 131 3.79 9.05 -2.38
CA VAL A 131 2.98 7.83 -2.27
C VAL A 131 1.64 8.02 -2.96
N LEU A 132 1.37 7.20 -3.99
CA LEU A 132 0.00 7.02 -4.48
C LEU A 132 -0.73 6.09 -3.51
N ALA A 133 -1.85 6.54 -2.96
CA ALA A 133 -2.74 5.71 -2.18
C ALA A 133 -4.00 5.41 -2.97
N GLY A 134 -4.55 4.22 -2.75
CA GLY A 134 -5.81 3.84 -3.33
C GLY A 134 -6.50 2.72 -2.59
N ASP A 135 -7.77 2.59 -2.90
CA ASP A 135 -8.61 1.51 -2.42
C ASP A 135 -9.56 1.04 -3.53
N ALA A 136 -9.98 -0.21 -3.44
CA ALA A 136 -11.01 -0.81 -4.27
C ALA A 136 -11.97 -1.58 -3.39
N THR A 137 -13.23 -1.15 -3.37
CA THR A 137 -14.31 -1.78 -2.62
C THR A 137 -15.15 -2.66 -3.54
N THR A 138 -15.40 -3.88 -3.08
CA THR A 138 -16.31 -4.85 -3.69
C THR A 138 -17.30 -5.34 -2.63
N SER A 139 -18.22 -6.23 -3.00
CA SER A 139 -19.07 -6.93 -2.02
C SER A 139 -18.28 -7.81 -1.04
N GLY A 140 -17.04 -8.19 -1.37
CA GLY A 140 -16.15 -9.00 -0.53
C GLY A 140 -15.27 -8.19 0.44
N GLY A 141 -15.43 -6.86 0.46
CA GLY A 141 -14.65 -5.95 1.29
C GLY A 141 -13.78 -5.00 0.47
N THR A 142 -12.92 -4.27 1.17
CA THR A 142 -12.04 -3.24 0.60
C THR A 142 -10.60 -3.74 0.59
N ALA A 143 -9.97 -3.71 -0.58
CA ALA A 143 -8.54 -3.86 -0.73
C ALA A 143 -7.90 -2.47 -0.87
N HIS A 144 -6.64 -2.35 -0.47
CA HIS A 144 -5.86 -1.12 -0.60
C HIS A 144 -4.63 -1.34 -1.48
N ILE A 145 -4.16 -0.25 -2.09
CA ILE A 145 -2.87 -0.23 -2.77
C ILE A 145 -2.12 1.05 -2.40
N TYR A 146 -0.83 0.89 -2.16
CA TYR A 146 0.10 1.98 -1.94
C TYR A 146 1.25 1.80 -2.93
N VAL A 147 1.56 2.85 -3.70
CA VAL A 147 2.73 2.87 -4.57
C VAL A 147 3.68 3.93 -4.05
N TYR A 148 4.76 3.46 -3.44
CA TYR A 148 5.88 4.24 -2.94
C TYR A 148 6.81 4.56 -4.12
N ILE A 149 6.89 5.83 -4.48
CA ILE A 149 7.62 6.32 -5.65
C ILE A 149 8.98 6.84 -5.19
N HIS A 150 10.06 6.24 -5.70
CA HIS A 150 11.43 6.61 -5.36
C HIS A 150 12.16 7.34 -6.47
N SER A 151 11.89 6.95 -7.72
CA SER A 151 12.46 7.53 -8.93
C SER A 151 11.58 7.17 -10.12
N ALA A 152 11.96 7.60 -11.33
CA ALA A 152 11.25 7.23 -12.55
C ALA A 152 11.31 5.71 -12.87
N ASP A 153 12.27 5.00 -12.27
CA ASP A 153 12.62 3.62 -12.54
C ASP A 153 12.63 2.73 -11.28
N LEU A 154 12.05 3.20 -10.17
CA LEU A 154 11.93 2.40 -8.96
C LEU A 154 10.66 2.75 -8.19
N PHE A 155 9.82 1.73 -8.02
CA PHE A 155 8.58 1.80 -7.26
C PHE A 155 8.47 0.59 -6.35
N LEU A 156 7.95 0.78 -5.14
CA LEU A 156 7.45 -0.30 -4.30
C LEU A 156 5.93 -0.24 -4.30
N VAL A 157 5.30 -1.34 -4.74
CA VAL A 157 3.85 -1.51 -4.75
C VAL A 157 3.46 -2.44 -3.60
N GLU A 158 2.71 -1.90 -2.64
CA GLU A 158 2.13 -2.62 -1.51
C GLU A 158 0.63 -2.79 -1.77
N ARG A 159 0.18 -4.04 -1.92
CA ARG A 159 -1.25 -4.38 -1.99
C ARG A 159 -1.70 -4.97 -0.68
N VAL A 160 -2.77 -4.44 -0.10
CA VAL A 160 -3.35 -4.91 1.15
C VAL A 160 -4.71 -5.52 0.86
N THR A 161 -4.90 -6.78 1.21
CA THR A 161 -6.21 -7.44 1.07
C THR A 161 -7.18 -6.97 2.16
N SER A 162 -8.48 -7.22 1.98
CA SER A 162 -9.48 -6.95 3.02
C SER A 162 -9.26 -7.74 4.30
N GLY A 163 -8.49 -8.84 4.25
CA GLY A 163 -8.12 -9.66 5.40
C GLY A 163 -6.79 -9.30 6.05
N GLY A 164 -6.16 -8.18 5.67
CA GLY A 164 -4.91 -7.73 6.31
C GLY A 164 -3.66 -8.46 5.82
N MET A 165 -3.62 -8.88 4.55
CA MET A 165 -2.41 -9.42 3.92
C MET A 165 -1.76 -8.37 3.04
N HIS A 166 -0.52 -8.00 3.36
CA HIS A 166 0.34 -7.10 2.60
C HIS A 166 1.21 -7.88 1.61
N LEU A 167 1.13 -7.53 0.32
CA LEU A 167 1.96 -8.09 -0.74
C LEU A 167 2.84 -6.98 -1.32
N PHE A 168 4.15 -7.14 -1.19
CA PHE A 168 5.14 -6.17 -1.65
C PHE A 168 5.75 -6.60 -2.99
N THR A 169 5.71 -5.71 -3.97
CA THR A 169 6.29 -5.91 -5.30
C THR A 169 7.12 -4.69 -5.67
N ALA A 170 8.40 -4.88 -5.95
CA ALA A 170 9.23 -3.82 -6.50
C ALA A 170 9.10 -3.83 -8.03
N THR A 171 8.97 -2.66 -8.63
CA THR A 171 8.87 -2.50 -10.09
C THR A 171 9.90 -1.48 -10.56
N ASN A 172 10.41 -1.65 -11.78
CA ASN A 172 11.42 -0.76 -12.35
C ASN A 172 10.89 0.16 -13.46
N SER A 173 9.59 0.13 -13.73
CA SER A 173 8.94 1.02 -14.69
C SER A 173 7.61 1.55 -14.17
N ILE A 174 7.24 2.74 -14.65
CA ILE A 174 5.94 3.35 -14.35
C ILE A 174 4.80 2.58 -15.04
N GLU A 175 5.09 1.93 -16.17
CA GLU A 175 4.15 1.04 -16.86
C GLU A 175 3.76 -0.13 -15.99
N ASP A 176 4.74 -0.86 -15.44
CA ASP A 176 4.49 -2.03 -14.60
C ASP A 176 3.77 -1.67 -13.30
N ALA A 177 4.19 -0.58 -12.65
CA ALA A 177 3.50 -0.05 -11.47
C ALA A 177 2.04 0.32 -11.80
N ALA A 178 1.81 0.95 -12.96
CA ALA A 178 0.48 1.32 -13.39
C ALA A 178 -0.39 0.09 -13.69
N GLU A 179 0.17 -0.96 -14.30
CA GLU A 179 -0.55 -2.21 -14.56
C GLU A 179 -1.02 -2.87 -13.25
N LEU A 180 -0.19 -2.88 -12.21
CA LEU A 180 -0.57 -3.41 -10.89
C LEU A 180 -1.72 -2.61 -10.25
N VAL A 181 -1.70 -1.28 -10.37
CA VAL A 181 -2.81 -0.42 -9.91
C VAL A 181 -4.06 -0.62 -10.76
N GLN A 182 -3.93 -0.73 -12.08
CA GLN A 182 -5.05 -0.95 -12.98
C GLN A 182 -5.75 -2.27 -12.71
N ALA A 183 -5.00 -3.35 -12.47
CA ALA A 183 -5.55 -4.65 -12.12
C ALA A 183 -6.39 -4.62 -10.83
N MET A 184 -6.16 -3.66 -9.94
CA MET A 184 -6.98 -3.49 -8.73
C MET A 184 -8.34 -2.82 -9.03
N ILE A 185 -8.35 -1.78 -9.88
CA ILE A 185 -9.55 -0.96 -10.14
C ILE A 185 -10.38 -1.46 -11.34
N ASP A 186 -9.79 -2.28 -12.21
CA ASP A 186 -10.45 -2.97 -13.32
C ASP A 186 -10.02 -4.45 -13.36
N PRO A 187 -10.37 -5.24 -12.32
CA PRO A 187 -9.92 -6.63 -12.22
C PRO A 187 -10.48 -7.54 -13.31
N PHE A 188 -11.56 -7.12 -13.98
CA PHE A 188 -12.22 -7.88 -15.04
C PHE A 188 -11.83 -7.42 -16.45
N GLY A 189 -11.03 -6.36 -16.59
CA GLY A 189 -10.59 -5.84 -17.89
C GLY A 189 -11.73 -5.23 -18.72
N MET A 190 -12.69 -4.56 -18.07
CA MET A 190 -13.88 -3.99 -18.70
C MET A 190 -13.67 -2.58 -19.26
N ALA A 191 -12.49 -1.97 -19.06
CA ALA A 191 -12.15 -0.69 -19.66
C ALA A 191 -11.95 -0.83 -21.18
N ASP A 192 -13.01 -0.71 -21.98
CA ASP A 192 -12.96 -0.89 -23.44
C ASP A 192 -12.67 0.43 -24.19
N LYS A 193 -13.59 1.39 -24.12
CA LYS A 193 -13.57 2.61 -24.95
C LYS A 193 -13.83 3.90 -24.18
N ASP A 194 -13.17 4.96 -24.64
CA ASP A 194 -13.38 6.31 -24.15
C ASP A 194 -14.74 6.87 -24.60
N GLY A 195 -15.54 7.30 -23.63
CA GLY A 195 -16.82 7.95 -23.85
C GLY A 195 -16.72 9.48 -23.80
N PRO A 196 -17.83 10.18 -24.10
CA PRO A 196 -17.89 11.63 -23.98
C PRO A 196 -17.69 12.07 -22.53
N ALA A 197 -16.97 13.17 -22.34
CA ALA A 197 -16.78 13.76 -21.03
C ALA A 197 -18.08 14.44 -20.55
N LYS A 198 -18.52 14.07 -19.35
CA LYS A 198 -19.63 14.68 -18.64
C LYS A 198 -19.07 15.55 -17.51
N LYS A 199 -19.31 16.86 -17.57
CA LYS A 199 -19.01 17.75 -16.45
C LYS A 199 -20.11 17.60 -15.40
N LEU A 200 -19.70 17.43 -14.14
CA LEU A 200 -20.58 17.37 -12.99
C LEU A 200 -20.54 18.71 -12.26
N ASP A 201 -21.69 19.11 -11.72
CA ASP A 201 -21.79 20.28 -10.85
C ASP A 201 -21.28 19.90 -9.44
N PRO A 202 -20.22 20.55 -8.93
CA PRO A 202 -19.71 20.29 -7.58
C PRO A 202 -20.73 20.54 -6.47
N HIS A 203 -21.77 21.35 -6.72
CA HIS A 203 -22.82 21.65 -5.75
C HIS A 203 -24.00 20.66 -5.78
N ALA A 204 -24.01 19.72 -6.73
CA ALA A 204 -25.09 18.75 -6.92
C ALA A 204 -24.55 17.32 -7.13
N LEU A 205 -23.62 16.89 -6.27
CA LEU A 205 -22.97 15.56 -6.32
C LEU A 205 -23.71 14.48 -5.54
N ASP A 206 -25.04 14.50 -5.55
CA ASP A 206 -25.83 13.40 -5.01
C ASP A 206 -26.28 12.42 -6.10
N ARG A 207 -26.75 11.26 -5.65
CA ARG A 207 -27.15 10.14 -6.51
C ARG A 207 -28.27 10.50 -7.49
N GLU A 208 -29.11 11.47 -7.15
CA GLU A 208 -30.26 11.89 -7.95
C GLU A 208 -29.84 12.91 -9.02
N ASN A 209 -28.81 13.71 -8.74
CA ASN A 209 -28.37 14.83 -9.58
C ASN A 209 -27.21 14.50 -10.52
N VAL A 210 -26.48 13.40 -10.30
CA VAL A 210 -25.43 12.96 -11.26
C VAL A 210 -25.99 12.53 -12.61
N GLY A 211 -27.25 12.07 -12.67
CA GLY A 211 -28.00 11.69 -13.87
C GLY A 211 -27.38 10.57 -14.74
N PRO A 212 -28.11 10.05 -15.74
CA PRO A 212 -27.58 9.04 -16.66
C PRO A 212 -26.48 9.62 -17.60
N PRO A 213 -25.56 8.79 -18.12
CA PRO A 213 -25.40 7.36 -17.84
C PRO A 213 -24.71 7.05 -16.50
N LEU A 214 -24.02 8.04 -15.88
CA LEU A 214 -23.21 7.84 -14.68
C LEU A 214 -23.97 7.24 -13.51
N GLN A 215 -25.21 7.67 -13.26
CA GLN A 215 -26.06 7.11 -12.21
C GLN A 215 -26.19 5.58 -12.33
N ARG A 216 -26.43 5.05 -13.55
CA ARG A 216 -26.56 3.61 -13.77
C ARG A 216 -25.25 2.88 -13.49
N VAL A 217 -24.12 3.49 -13.80
CA VAL A 217 -22.81 2.89 -13.57
C VAL A 217 -22.52 2.81 -12.08
N ILE A 218 -22.84 3.87 -11.33
CA ILE A 218 -22.72 3.88 -9.87
C ILE A 218 -23.62 2.79 -9.25
N ASP A 219 -24.87 2.69 -9.73
CA ASP A 219 -25.85 1.72 -9.21
C ASP A 219 -25.48 0.25 -9.47
N ASN A 220 -24.70 -0.01 -10.52
CA ASN A 220 -24.33 -1.37 -10.95
C ASN A 220 -22.82 -1.64 -10.81
N ALA A 221 -22.09 -0.81 -10.07
CA ALA A 221 -20.66 -0.98 -9.89
C ALA A 221 -20.37 -2.25 -9.09
N LEU A 222 -19.55 -3.13 -9.66
CA LEU A 222 -19.00 -4.30 -8.98
C LEU A 222 -17.73 -3.96 -8.19
N VAL A 223 -16.99 -2.97 -8.68
CA VAL A 223 -15.79 -2.44 -8.04
C VAL A 223 -15.87 -0.92 -8.04
N VAL A 224 -15.73 -0.33 -6.86
CA VAL A 224 -15.59 1.12 -6.70
C VAL A 224 -14.17 1.38 -6.22
N GLY A 225 -13.36 2.01 -7.07
CA GLY A 225 -11.98 2.33 -6.72
C GLY A 225 -11.77 3.82 -6.50
N ARG A 226 -10.80 4.16 -5.66
CA ARG A 226 -10.34 5.52 -5.40
C ARG A 226 -8.83 5.56 -5.47
N LEU A 227 -8.28 6.56 -6.13
CA LEU A 227 -6.84 6.81 -6.25
C LEU A 227 -6.56 8.29 -5.98
N PHE A 228 -5.57 8.56 -5.14
CA PHE A 228 -5.11 9.91 -4.82
C PHE A 228 -3.66 9.88 -4.36
N VAL A 229 -2.95 10.98 -4.59
CA VAL A 229 -1.55 11.06 -4.15
C VAL A 229 -1.47 11.75 -2.80
N LEU A 230 -0.71 11.16 -1.90
CA LEU A 230 -0.33 11.77 -0.62
C LEU A 230 0.75 12.81 -0.88
N SER A 231 0.42 14.07 -0.67
CA SER A 231 1.32 15.21 -0.75
C SER A 231 0.78 16.38 0.07
N ASP A 232 1.66 17.30 0.46
CA ASP A 232 1.29 18.52 1.18
C ASP A 232 0.41 19.48 0.35
N SER A 233 0.44 19.33 -0.97
CA SER A 233 -0.45 20.03 -1.89
C SER A 233 -1.63 19.15 -2.31
N HIS A 234 -2.77 19.79 -2.57
CA HIS A 234 -3.94 19.08 -3.08
C HIS A 234 -3.63 18.46 -4.45
N GLY A 235 -3.87 17.16 -4.57
CA GLY A 235 -3.60 16.39 -5.79
C GLY A 235 -4.86 15.89 -6.49
N MET A 236 -4.66 15.36 -7.69
CA MET A 236 -5.71 14.75 -8.49
C MET A 236 -6.34 13.55 -7.75
N LEU A 237 -7.66 13.56 -7.62
CA LEU A 237 -8.48 12.45 -7.16
C LEU A 237 -9.10 11.75 -8.37
N VAL A 238 -8.96 10.43 -8.45
CA VAL A 238 -9.61 9.60 -9.45
C VAL A 238 -10.47 8.55 -8.75
N MET A 239 -11.78 8.69 -8.89
CA MET A 239 -12.73 7.62 -8.57
C MET A 239 -12.96 6.77 -9.82
N THR A 240 -13.16 5.48 -9.62
CA THR A 240 -13.44 4.50 -10.68
C THR A 240 -14.67 3.68 -10.31
N TYR A 241 -15.48 3.36 -11.32
CA TYR A 241 -16.64 2.50 -11.19
C TYR A 241 -16.55 1.45 -12.29
N ALA A 242 -16.22 0.21 -11.92
CA ALA A 242 -16.16 -0.91 -12.85
C ALA A 242 -17.47 -1.70 -12.76
N THR A 243 -18.07 -1.94 -13.93
CA THR A 243 -19.27 -2.77 -14.10
C THR A 243 -18.91 -4.00 -14.93
N GLU A 244 -19.87 -4.88 -15.20
CA GLU A 244 -19.69 -6.01 -16.13
C GLU A 244 -19.44 -5.60 -17.60
N ARG A 245 -19.49 -4.29 -17.92
CA ARG A 245 -19.50 -3.81 -19.31
C ARG A 245 -18.53 -2.69 -19.61
N GLU A 246 -18.24 -1.87 -18.62
CA GLU A 246 -17.44 -0.67 -18.78
C GLU A 246 -16.84 -0.21 -17.45
N VAL A 247 -15.74 0.55 -17.57
CA VAL A 247 -15.15 1.29 -16.46
C VAL A 247 -15.37 2.78 -16.68
N TRP A 248 -15.89 3.44 -15.66
CA TRP A 248 -15.98 4.90 -15.60
C TRP A 248 -14.96 5.46 -14.66
N THR A 249 -14.46 6.65 -15.00
CA THR A 249 -13.67 7.48 -14.08
C THR A 249 -14.42 8.76 -13.78
N VAL A 250 -14.38 9.19 -12.52
CA VAL A 250 -14.71 10.55 -12.09
C VAL A 250 -13.43 11.18 -11.57
N THR A 251 -13.02 12.29 -12.16
CA THR A 251 -11.73 12.94 -11.87
C THR A 251 -11.95 14.36 -11.36
N VAL A 252 -11.17 14.70 -10.33
CA VAL A 252 -11.03 16.06 -9.80
C VAL A 252 -9.54 16.37 -9.82
N ASP A 253 -9.10 17.34 -10.62
CA ASP A 253 -7.66 17.66 -10.73
C ASP A 253 -7.14 18.37 -9.47
N GLU A 254 -7.94 19.29 -8.92
CA GLU A 254 -7.65 20.05 -7.70
C GLU A 254 -8.97 20.54 -7.06
N PRO A 255 -9.01 20.83 -5.76
CA PRO A 255 -10.15 21.47 -5.13
C PRO A 255 -10.51 22.78 -5.84
N HIS A 256 -11.79 22.97 -6.15
CA HIS A 256 -12.30 24.14 -6.87
C HIS A 256 -11.69 24.35 -8.27
N SER A 257 -11.18 23.29 -8.91
CA SER A 257 -10.64 23.36 -10.28
C SER A 257 -11.62 24.05 -11.24
N PRO A 258 -11.15 24.97 -12.11
CA PRO A 258 -11.99 25.60 -13.13
C PRO A 258 -12.50 24.60 -14.18
N GLN A 259 -11.87 23.42 -14.30
CA GLN A 259 -12.37 22.34 -15.16
C GLN A 259 -13.55 21.58 -14.51
N GLY A 260 -13.75 21.76 -13.20
CA GLY A 260 -14.77 21.09 -12.40
C GLY A 260 -14.49 19.61 -12.23
N ILE A 261 -15.56 18.86 -12.01
CA ILE A 261 -15.53 17.40 -11.84
C ILE A 261 -15.91 16.77 -13.16
N VAL A 262 -15.09 15.85 -13.68
CA VAL A 262 -15.30 15.24 -14.99
C VAL A 262 -15.49 13.74 -14.89
N ALA A 263 -16.61 13.25 -15.39
CA ALA A 263 -16.92 11.83 -15.49
C ALA A 263 -16.88 11.34 -16.94
N LYS A 264 -16.27 10.18 -17.20
CA LYS A 264 -16.34 9.50 -18.51
C LYS A 264 -16.06 8.00 -18.41
N SER A 265 -16.61 7.22 -19.34
CA SER A 265 -16.12 5.86 -19.61
C SER A 265 -14.70 5.94 -20.18
N VAL A 266 -13.88 4.94 -19.86
CA VAL A 266 -12.47 4.91 -20.26
C VAL A 266 -12.08 3.57 -20.89
N SER A 267 -11.19 3.64 -21.86
CA SER A 267 -10.41 2.51 -22.36
C SER A 267 -9.28 2.12 -21.40
N THR A 268 -8.77 0.90 -21.52
CA THR A 268 -7.58 0.44 -20.78
C THR A 268 -6.41 1.41 -20.93
N ARG A 269 -6.19 1.92 -22.16
CA ARG A 269 -5.12 2.87 -22.47
C ARG A 269 -5.31 4.21 -21.75
N SER A 270 -6.54 4.73 -21.71
CA SER A 270 -6.84 5.99 -21.03
C SER A 270 -6.80 5.85 -19.51
N LEU A 271 -7.24 4.71 -18.98
CA LEU A 271 -7.11 4.39 -17.56
C LEU A 271 -5.63 4.32 -17.16
N GLY A 272 -4.81 3.59 -17.91
CA GLY A 272 -3.37 3.47 -17.64
C GLY A 272 -2.63 4.78 -17.81
N ARG A 273 -3.06 5.66 -18.73
CA ARG A 273 -2.53 7.02 -18.82
C ARG A 273 -2.87 7.86 -17.58
N LYS A 274 -4.08 7.72 -17.03
CA LYS A 274 -4.48 8.42 -15.79
C LYS A 274 -3.67 7.93 -14.59
N VAL A 275 -3.50 6.62 -14.43
CA VAL A 275 -2.68 6.03 -13.37
C VAL A 275 -1.22 6.48 -13.49
N ARG A 276 -0.63 6.41 -14.70
CA ARG A 276 0.73 6.95 -14.92
C ARG A 276 0.84 8.45 -14.64
N LYS A 277 -0.20 9.25 -14.91
CA LYS A 277 -0.22 10.68 -14.53
C LYS A 277 -0.12 10.86 -13.01
N LEU A 278 -0.79 10.00 -12.22
CA LEU A 278 -0.69 10.03 -10.75
C LEU A 278 0.71 9.62 -10.26
N LEU A 279 1.31 8.61 -10.90
CA LEU A 279 2.61 8.05 -10.52
C LEU A 279 3.82 8.91 -10.91
N ARG A 280 3.67 9.90 -11.79
CA ARG A 280 4.78 10.77 -12.19
C ARG A 280 5.20 11.70 -11.05
N LEU A 281 6.51 11.90 -10.92
CA LEU A 281 7.07 12.93 -10.05
C LEU A 281 6.86 14.33 -10.68
N PRO A 282 6.65 15.39 -9.89
CA PRO A 282 6.37 16.75 -10.40
C PRO A 282 7.50 17.37 -11.24
N HIS A 283 8.72 16.83 -11.16
CA HIS A 283 9.94 17.42 -11.73
C HIS A 283 10.66 16.51 -12.75
N CYS A 284 9.93 15.60 -13.39
CA CYS A 284 10.44 14.74 -14.46
C CYS A 284 9.73 14.99 -15.79
#